data_AF-A0A9D6N8S1-F1
#
_entry.id   AF-A0A9D6N8S1-F1
#
_cell.length_a   1.000
_cell.length_b   1.000
_cell.length_c   1.000
_cell.angle_alpha   90.00
_cell.angle_beta   90.00
_cell.angle_gamma   90.00
#
_symmetry.space_group_name_H-M   'P 1'
#
loop_
_entity.id
_entity.type
_entity.pdbx_description
1 polymer ?
#
loop_
_entity_poly.entity_id
_entity_poly.type
_entity_poly.pdbx_seq_one_letter_code
_entity_poly.pdbx_strand_id
1 'polypeptide(L)'
;MNHQPSYNPNTAQWTFFSWASFITAGWMMYLGILHLPTDLWVKGYLAMGILFMVGSSFTLSKTIRDNHEWAERSRWMRDTKGEERAIPLVLHAKD
;
A
#
# COMPACT_ATOMS: atom_id res chain seq x y z
N MET A 1 -24.13 -12.97 4.78
CA MET A 1 -23.10 -11.97 4.48
C MET A 1 -22.58 -11.40 5.80
N ASN A 2 -21.51 -12.01 6.31
CA ASN A 2 -20.84 -11.66 7.55
C ASN A 2 -20.03 -10.37 7.31
N HIS A 3 -20.55 -9.24 7.77
CA HIS A 3 -19.82 -7.97 7.83
C HIS A 3 -18.69 -8.13 8.86
N GLN A 4 -17.50 -8.50 8.39
CA GLN A 4 -16.31 -8.48 9.21
C GLN A 4 -16.06 -7.02 9.61
N PRO A 5 -16.02 -6.68 10.92
CA PRO A 5 -15.68 -5.34 11.34
C PRO A 5 -14.30 -4.99 10.79
N SER A 6 -14.17 -3.82 10.18
CA SER A 6 -12.91 -3.31 9.63
C SER A 6 -11.88 -3.19 10.76
N TYR A 7 -10.99 -4.18 10.88
CA TYR A 7 -9.88 -4.17 11.80
C TYR A 7 -8.91 -3.08 11.38
N ASN A 8 -8.81 -1.99 12.15
CA ASN A 8 -7.75 -1.01 11.99
C ASN A 8 -6.57 -1.45 12.86
N PRO A 9 -5.50 -2.04 12.29
CA PRO A 9 -4.37 -2.55 13.06
C PRO A 9 -3.58 -1.44 13.76
N ASN A 10 -3.76 -0.17 13.37
CA ASN A 10 -2.91 0.93 13.80
C ASN A 10 -3.66 1.87 14.76
N THR A 11 -3.09 2.09 15.94
CA THR A 11 -3.52 3.12 16.88
C THR A 11 -3.35 4.52 16.26
N ALA A 12 -4.26 5.45 16.55
CA ALA A 12 -4.19 6.83 16.04
C ALA A 12 -2.84 7.53 16.29
N GLN A 13 -2.20 7.23 17.43
CA GLN A 13 -0.86 7.72 17.78
C GLN A 13 0.22 7.26 16.79
N TRP A 14 0.16 6.00 16.35
CA TRP A 14 1.13 5.44 15.40
C TRP A 14 0.97 6.04 14.00
N THR A 15 -0.27 6.23 13.56
CA THR A 15 -0.57 6.89 12.28
C THR A 15 -0.08 8.34 12.28
N PHE A 16 -0.30 9.08 13.38
CA PHE A 16 0.22 10.44 13.54
C PHE A 16 1.74 10.49 13.51
N PHE A 17 2.42 9.62 14.28
CA PHE A 17 3.88 9.55 14.32
C PHE A 17 4.48 9.24 12.94
N SER A 18 3.87 8.32 12.19
CA SER A 18 4.31 7.96 10.84
C SER A 18 4.19 9.12 9.85
N TRP A 19 3.11 9.91 9.94
CA TRP A 19 2.95 11.12 9.14
C TRP A 19 3.95 12.21 9.53
N ALA A 20 4.15 12.41 10.84
CA ALA A 20 5.09 13.39 11.37
C ALA A 20 6.53 13.08 10.94
N SER A 21 6.97 11.82 11.03
CA SER A 21 8.32 11.41 10.62
C SER A 21 8.54 11.57 9.13
N PHE A 22 7.55 11.23 8.30
CA PHE A 22 7.62 11.42 6.85
C PHE A 22 7.75 12.91 6.47
N ILE A 23 6.92 13.78 7.05
CA ILE A 23 6.99 15.23 6.81
C ILE A 23 8.34 15.78 7.27
N THR A 24 8.82 15.36 8.45
CA THR A 24 10.10 15.81 9.00
C THR A 24 11.26 15.41 8.09
N ALA A 25 11.26 14.17 7.57
CA ALA A 25 12.27 13.69 6.64
C ALA A 25 12.25 14.47 5.31
N GLY A 26 11.06 14.71 4.74
CA GLY A 26 10.91 15.54 3.53
C GLY A 26 11.39 16.98 3.74
N TRP A 27 11.12 17.55 4.92
CA TRP A 27 11.58 18.88 5.30
C TRP A 27 13.11 18.94 5.42
N MET A 28 13.73 17.95 6.06
CA MET A 28 15.18 17.84 6.16
C MET A 28 15.84 17.75 4.77
N MET A 29 15.28 16.96 3.84
CA MET A 29 15.77 16.94 2.46
C MET A 29 15.66 18.31 1.80
N TYR A 30 14.50 18.95 1.89
CA TYR A 30 14.27 20.26 1.28
C TYR A 30 15.23 21.32 1.81
N LEU A 31 15.42 21.39 3.13
CA LEU A 31 16.40 22.27 3.77
C LEU A 31 17.83 21.96 3.31
N GLY A 32 18.18 20.68 3.13
CA GLY A 32 19.48 20.26 2.61
C GLY A 32 19.75 20.79 1.19
N ILE A 33 18.75 20.78 0.31
CA ILE A 33 18.85 21.34 -1.05
C ILE A 33 19.03 22.87 -0.99
N LEU A 34 18.33 23.55 -0.08
CA LEU A 34 18.45 25.00 0.06
C LEU A 34 19.83 25.44 0.55
N HIS A 35 20.41 24.72 1.52
CA HIS A 35 21.75 25.00 2.07
C HIS A 35 22.90 24.65 1.12
N LEU A 36 22.64 23.96 0.02
CA LEU A 36 23.67 23.62 -0.95
C LEU A 36 24.11 24.88 -1.71
N PRO A 37 25.41 25.22 -1.76
CA PRO A 37 25.92 26.38 -2.50
C PRO A 37 26.04 26.04 -4.00
N THR A 38 24.89 25.88 -4.66
CA THR A 38 24.79 25.52 -6.09
C THR A 38 23.80 26.40 -6.82
N ASP A 39 23.88 26.37 -8.15
CA ASP A 39 22.98 27.09 -9.05
C ASP A 39 21.52 26.61 -8.91
N LEU A 40 20.57 27.51 -9.17
CA LEU A 40 19.14 27.26 -9.04
C LEU A 40 18.66 26.12 -9.95
N TRP A 41 19.25 25.97 -11.14
CA TRP A 41 18.91 24.90 -12.08
C TRP A 41 19.25 23.52 -11.51
N VAL A 42 20.40 23.38 -10.85
CA VAL A 42 20.84 22.12 -10.23
C VAL A 42 19.95 21.78 -9.03
N LYS A 43 19.59 22.78 -8.22
CA LYS A 43 18.63 22.61 -7.11
C LYS A 43 17.27 22.14 -7.61
N GLY A 44 16.80 22.71 -8.72
CA GLY A 44 15.55 22.30 -9.37
C GLY A 44 15.60 20.85 -9.83
N TYR A 45 16.68 20.42 -10.49
CA TYR A 45 16.85 19.03 -10.93
C TYR A 45 16.81 18.03 -9.76
N LEU A 46 17.51 18.33 -8.66
CA LEU A 46 17.49 17.50 -7.45
C LEU A 46 16.10 17.45 -6.81
N ALA A 47 15.41 18.58 -6.73
CA ALA A 47 14.05 18.65 -6.20
C ALA A 47 13.07 17.79 -7.02
N MET A 48 13.15 17.86 -8.35
CA MET A 48 12.32 17.03 -9.24
C MET A 48 12.59 15.54 -9.03
N GLY A 49 13.86 15.15 -8.89
CA GLY A 49 14.25 13.76 -8.61
C GLY A 49 13.68 13.24 -7.30
N ILE A 50 13.78 14.03 -6.22
CA ILE A 50 13.22 13.67 -4.91
C ILE A 50 11.70 13.57 -4.97
N LEU A 51 11.02 14.53 -5.58
CA LEU A 51 9.56 14.51 -5.73
C LEU A 51 9.08 13.27 -6.51
N PHE A 52 9.75 12.95 -7.62
CA PHE A 52 9.43 11.76 -8.40
C PHE A 52 9.69 10.47 -7.63
N MET A 53 10.83 10.37 -6.94
CA MET A 53 11.20 9.18 -6.17
C MET A 53 10.25 8.93 -5.00
N VAL A 54 9.85 9.97 -4.28
CA VAL A 54 8.86 9.89 -3.19
C VAL A 54 7.49 9.46 -3.73
N GLY A 55 7.02 10.07 -4.82
CA GLY A 55 5.76 9.69 -5.46
C GLY A 55 5.76 8.23 -5.93
N SER A 56 6.86 7.78 -6.55
CA SER A 56 7.03 6.39 -6.97
C SER A 56 7.04 5.42 -5.79
N SER A 57 7.71 5.76 -4.68
CA SER A 57 7.72 4.94 -3.47
C SER A 57 6.32 4.73 -2.88
N PHE A 58 5.47 5.76 -2.88
CA PHE A 58 4.08 5.63 -2.45
C PHE A 58 3.22 4.79 -3.38
N THR A 59 3.40 4.94 -4.69
CA THR A 59 2.72 4.11 -5.69
C THR A 59 3.13 2.66 -5.52
N LEU A 60 4.43 2.38 -5.40
CA LEU A 60 4.96 1.04 -5.15
C LEU A 60 4.41 0.43 -3.86
N SER A 61 4.34 1.21 -2.77
CA SER A 61 3.78 0.75 -1.50
C SER A 61 2.30 0.35 -1.63
N LYS A 62 1.51 1.13 -2.39
CA LYS A 62 0.11 0.79 -2.69
C LYS A 62 0.04 -0.49 -3.52
N THR A 63 0.81 -0.59 -4.60
CA THR A 63 0.84 -1.77 -5.47
C THR A 63 1.17 -3.05 -4.68
N ILE A 64 2.12 -3.00 -3.75
CA ILE A 64 2.46 -4.15 -2.89
C ILE A 64 1.27 -4.52 -1.99
N ARG A 65 0.62 -3.54 -1.37
CA ARG A 65 -0.56 -3.76 -0.53
C ARG A 65 -1.72 -4.35 -1.34
N ASP A 66 -2.01 -3.76 -2.49
CA ASP A 66 -3.07 -4.20 -3.39
C ASP A 66 -2.81 -5.62 -3.89
N ASN A 67 -1.55 -5.99 -4.15
CA ASN A 67 -1.17 -7.35 -4.50
C ASN A 67 -1.42 -8.36 -3.38
N HIS A 68 -1.17 -7.99 -2.11
CA HIS A 68 -1.47 -8.85 -0.97
C HIS A 68 -2.99 -9.06 -0.82
N GLU A 69 -3.76 -7.98 -0.89
CA GLU A 69 -5.23 -8.03 -0.80
C GLU A 69 -5.84 -8.81 -1.98
N TRP A 70 -5.29 -8.66 -3.20
CA TRP A 70 -5.70 -9.44 -4.38
C TRP A 70 -5.40 -10.93 -4.23
N ALA A 71 -4.23 -11.28 -3.71
CA ALA A 71 -3.83 -12.68 -3.54
C ALA A 71 -4.76 -13.40 -2.56
N GLU A 72 -5.05 -12.79 -1.41
CA GLU A 72 -6.06 -13.29 -0.46
C GLU A 72 -7.44 -13.37 -1.09
N ARG A 73 -7.82 -12.35 -1.87
CA ARG A 73 -9.11 -12.32 -2.55
C ARG A 73 -9.26 -13.45 -3.57
N SER A 74 -8.19 -13.77 -4.30
CA SER A 74 -8.19 -14.86 -5.26
C SER A 74 -8.32 -16.24 -4.61
N ARG A 75 -7.87 -16.39 -3.36
CA ARG A 75 -7.93 -17.67 -2.62
C ARG A 75 -9.36 -18.05 -2.28
N TRP A 76 -10.15 -17.13 -1.71
CA TRP A 76 -11.56 -17.42 -1.42
C TRP A 76 -12.38 -17.67 -2.69
N MET A 77 -12.07 -16.98 -3.79
CA MET A 77 -12.77 -17.22 -5.06
C MET A 77 -12.54 -18.64 -5.59
N ARG A 78 -11.36 -19.22 -5.36
CA ARG A 78 -11.07 -20.61 -5.73
C ARG A 78 -11.76 -21.60 -4.81
N ASP A 79 -11.85 -21.26 -3.52
CA ASP A 79 -12.47 -22.08 -2.49
C ASP A 79 -13.99 -22.19 -2.69
N THR A 80 -14.68 -21.05 -2.87
CA THR A 80 -16.13 -21.02 -3.14
C THR A 80 -16.50 -21.75 -4.43
N LYS A 81 -15.72 -21.55 -5.51
CA LYS A 81 -15.91 -22.30 -6.77
C LYS A 81 -15.55 -23.78 -6.63
N GLY A 82 -14.72 -24.16 -5.67
CA GLY A 82 -14.44 -25.55 -5.34
C GLY A 82 -15.65 -26.21 -4.69
N GLU A 83 -16.21 -25.54 -3.69
CA GLU A 83 -17.37 -26.00 -2.92
C GLU A 83 -18.64 -26.07 -3.78
N GLU A 84 -18.93 -25.02 -4.56
CA GLU A 84 -20.09 -24.99 -5.47
C GLU A 84 -20.04 -26.10 -6.54
N ARG A 85 -18.83 -26.48 -7.00
CA ARG A 85 -18.65 -27.60 -7.93
C ARG A 85 -18.76 -28.96 -7.25
N ALA A 86 -18.46 -29.06 -5.95
CA ALA A 86 -18.53 -30.30 -5.19
C ALA A 86 -19.97 -30.63 -4.73
N ILE A 87 -20.78 -29.62 -4.40
CA ILE A 87 -22.20 -29.80 -3.99
C ILE A 87 -23.00 -30.70 -4.95
N PRO A 88 -23.02 -30.48 -6.28
CA PRO A 88 -23.78 -31.34 -7.20
C PRO A 88 -23.20 -32.76 -7.32
N LEU A 89 -21.87 -32.92 -7.21
CA LEU A 89 -21.22 -34.24 -7.24
C LEU A 89 -21.58 -35.08 -6.01
N VAL A 90 -21.64 -34.44 -4.83
CA VAL A 90 -21.99 -35.12 -3.57
C VAL A 90 -23.49 -35.41 -3.51
N LEU A 91 -24.34 -34.59 -4.12
CA LEU A 91 -25.78 -34.85 -4.21
C LEU A 91 -26.07 -36.10 -5.06
N HIS A 92 -25.46 -36.21 -6.24
CA HIS A 92 -25.61 -37.36 -7.14
C HIS A 92 -24.98 -38.65 -6.61
N ALA A 93 -24.07 -38.59 -5.64
CA ALA A 93 -23.42 -39.77 -5.05
C ALA A 93 -24.17 -40.33 -3.83
N LYS A 94 -25.25 -39.67 -3.39
CA LYS A 94 -26.03 -40.04 -2.21
C LYS A 94 -27.29 -40.87 -2.54
N ASP A 95 -27.51 -41.15 -3.81
CA ASP A 95 -28.59 -41.99 -4.35
C ASP A 95 -28.01 -43.34 -4.81
#